data_AF-A0A423PQH1-F1
#
_entry.id   AF-A0A423PQH1-F1
#
_cell.length_a   1.000
_cell.length_b   1.000
_cell.length_c   1.000
_cell.angle_alpha   90.00
_cell.angle_beta   90.00
_cell.angle_gamma   90.00
#
_symmetry.space_group_name_H-M   'P 1'
#
loop_
_entity.id
_entity.type
_entity.pdbx_description
1 polymer ?
#
loop_
_entity_poly.entity_id
_entity_poly.type
_entity_poly.pdbx_seq_one_letter_code
_entity_poly.pdbx_strand_id
1 'polypeptide(L)' 'MGDKAVGPPITMKFPESVHKARGDYMRQVVRHGRNAMPAFRHSEISDVELDALLEALMSGEFAPRSTEK' A
#
# COMPACT_ATOMS: atom_id res chain seq x y z
N MET A 1 18.40 4.54 -20.61
CA MET A 1 17.26 4.95 -19.77
C MET A 1 16.80 3.73 -18.98
N GLY A 2 17.17 3.64 -17.70
CA GLY A 2 16.64 2.58 -16.84
C GLY A 2 15.16 2.84 -16.60
N ASP A 3 14.34 1.83 -16.91
CA ASP A 3 12.93 1.77 -16.57
C ASP A 3 12.76 2.24 -15.12
N LYS A 4 11.99 3.31 -14.89
CA LYS A 4 11.76 3.82 -13.55
C LYS A 4 10.87 2.81 -12.86
N ALA A 5 11.48 1.79 -12.26
CA ALA A 5 10.81 0.66 -11.66
C ALA A 5 9.79 1.13 -10.62
N VAL A 6 8.56 1.32 -11.08
CA VAL A 6 7.38 1.23 -10.23
C VAL A 6 7.37 -0.19 -9.70
N GLY A 7 7.14 -0.36 -8.39
CA GLY A 7 7.20 -1.66 -7.73
C GLY A 7 6.33 -2.71 -8.43
N PRO A 8 6.50 -4.00 -8.12
CA PRO A 8 5.70 -5.05 -8.73
C PRO A 8 4.21 -4.74 -8.57
N PRO A 9 3.38 -5.04 -9.59
CA PRO A 9 1.94 -4.83 -9.49
C PRO A 9 1.39 -5.52 -8.23
N ILE A 10 0.37 -4.92 -7.62
CA ILE A 10 -0.35 -5.55 -6.52
C ILE A 10 -1.18 -6.66 -7.16
N THR A 11 -0.69 -7.89 -7.12
CA THR A 11 -1.31 -9.02 -7.85
C THR A 11 -2.25 -9.87 -7.01
N MET A 12 -2.36 -9.64 -5.70
CA MET A 12 -3.16 -10.50 -4.82
C MET A 12 -3.70 -9.77 -3.60
N LYS A 13 -4.88 -10.22 -3.13
CA LYS A 13 -5.38 -9.95 -1.77
C LYS A 13 -4.37 -10.49 -0.76
N PHE A 14 -4.08 -9.72 0.28
CA PHE A 14 -3.27 -10.22 1.38
C PHE A 14 -4.09 -11.25 2.21
N PRO A 15 -3.49 -12.36 2.68
CA PRO A 15 -4.15 -13.23 3.65
C PRO A 15 -4.58 -12.46 4.90
N GLU A 16 -5.79 -12.69 5.41
CA GLU A 16 -6.31 -11.96 6.58
C GLU A 16 -5.42 -12.11 7.82
N SER A 17 -4.75 -13.26 7.96
CA SER A 17 -3.78 -13.52 9.01
C SER A 17 -2.60 -12.55 9.05
N VAL A 18 -2.29 -11.88 7.92
CA VAL A 18 -1.17 -10.92 7.84
C VAL A 18 -1.63 -9.46 7.76
N HIS A 19 -2.93 -9.19 7.72
CA HIS A 19 -3.47 -7.82 7.56
C HIS A 19 -2.95 -6.86 8.63
N LYS A 20 -2.97 -7.28 9.89
CA LYS A 20 -2.48 -6.45 11.00
C LYS A 20 -0.99 -6.13 10.85
N ALA A 21 -0.15 -7.15 10.72
CA ALA A 21 1.30 -6.97 10.61
C ALA A 21 1.69 -6.15 9.38
N ARG A 22 0.98 -6.33 8.27
CA ARG A 22 1.23 -5.60 7.03
C ARG A 22 0.72 -4.16 7.09
N GLY A 23 -0.45 -3.93 7.68
CA GLY A 23 -1.00 -2.61 7.92
C GLY A 23 -0.10 -1.77 8.84
N ASP A 24 0.36 -2.36 9.95
CA ASP A 24 1.30 -1.71 10.88
C ASP A 24 2.60 -1.31 10.15
N TYR A 25 3.15 -2.21 9.33
CA TYR A 25 4.34 -1.93 8.52
C TYR A 25 4.12 -0.80 7.51
N MET A 26 3.01 -0.81 6.78
CA MET A 26 2.71 0.23 5.79
C MET A 26 2.47 1.59 6.46
N ARG A 27 1.78 1.63 7.61
CA ARG A 27 1.63 2.85 8.40
C ARG A 27 2.99 3.41 8.81
N GLN A 28 3.90 2.56 9.28
CA GLN A 28 5.25 2.96 9.63
C GLN A 28 5.99 3.56 8.42
N VAL A 29 5.92 2.92 7.25
CA VAL A 29 6.56 3.42 6.02
C VAL A 29 5.98 4.77 5.58
N VAL A 30 4.65 4.96 5.65
CA VAL A 30 4.02 6.23 5.28
C VAL A 30 4.43 7.35 6.23
N ARG A 31 4.47 7.10 7.54
CA ARG A 31 4.77 8.13 8.55
C ARG A 31 6.25 8.42 8.75
N HIS A 32 7.13 7.46 8.48
CA HIS A 32 8.57 7.61 8.71
C HIS A 32 9.40 7.63 7.42
N GLY A 33 8.79 7.33 6.27
CA GLY A 33 9.51 7.12 5.02
C GLY A 33 10.32 5.82 5.04
N ARG A 34 10.84 5.43 3.88
CA ARG A 34 11.75 4.28 3.75
C ARG A 34 12.57 4.39 2.48
N ASN A 35 13.90 4.26 2.59
CA ASN A 35 14.83 4.38 1.47
C ASN A 35 14.61 5.72 0.73
N ALA A 36 14.28 5.69 -0.56
CA ALA A 36 14.00 6.86 -1.37
C ALA A 36 12.56 7.40 -1.23
N MET A 37 11.67 6.70 -0.50
CA MET A 37 10.30 7.15 -0.24
C MET A 37 10.29 8.12 0.96
N PRO A 38 9.91 9.39 0.76
CA PRO A 38 9.79 10.34 1.86
C PRO A 38 8.63 10.00 2.79
N ALA A 39 8.68 10.52 4.01
CA ALA A 39 7.56 10.47 4.94
C ALA A 39 6.43 11.42 4.50
N PHE A 40 5.18 10.99 4.63
CA PHE A 40 3.98 11.79 4.39
C PHE A 40 3.49 12.41 5.70
N ARG A 41 3.28 13.73 5.66
CA ARG A 41 2.74 14.51 6.78
C ARG A 41 1.26 14.22 6.98
N HIS A 42 0.76 14.47 8.19
CA HIS A 42 -0.68 14.43 8.48
C HIS A 42 -1.52 15.36 7.60
N SER A 43 -0.93 16.46 7.11
CA SER A 43 -1.57 17.37 6.16
C SER A 43 -1.66 16.84 4.73
N GLU A 44 -0.86 15.83 4.39
CA GLU A 44 -0.83 15.21 3.05
C GLU A 44 -1.69 13.93 3.02
N ILE A 45 -1.72 13.19 4.13
CA ILE A 45 -2.61 12.07 4.35
C ILE A 45 -3.01 12.03 5.83
N SER A 46 -4.29 12.19 6.10
CA SER A 46 -4.83 12.03 7.46
C SER A 46 -4.76 10.57 7.91
N ASP A 47 -4.88 10.32 9.22
CA ASP A 47 -4.88 8.95 9.72
C ASP A 47 -6.10 8.15 9.21
N VAL A 48 -7.25 8.81 9.02
CA VAL A 48 -8.46 8.17 8.47
C VAL A 48 -8.27 7.78 7.00
N GLU A 49 -7.69 8.65 6.18
CA GLU A 49 -7.39 8.33 4.78
C GLU A 49 -6.36 7.22 4.66
N LEU A 50 -5.35 7.22 5.55
CA LEU A 50 -4.37 6.15 5.62
C LEU A 50 -5.02 4.82 5.98
N ASP A 51 -5.93 4.79 6.95
CA ASP A 51 -6.65 3.58 7.34
C ASP A 51 -7.48 3.01 6.20
N ALA A 52 -8.22 3.87 5.49
CA ALA A 52 -9.01 3.48 4.33
C ALA A 52 -8.13 2.94 3.18
N LEU A 53 -6.97 3.58 2.93
CA LEU A 53 -6.02 3.10 1.93
C LEU A 53 -5.46 1.71 2.29
N LEU A 54 -5.13 1.49 3.56
CA LEU A 54 -4.63 0.19 4.02
C LEU A 54 -5.70 -0.90 3.87
N GLU A 55 -6.96 -0.59 4.19
CA GLU A 55 -8.08 -1.52 4.01
C GLU A 55 -8.27 -1.91 2.53
N ALA A 56 -8.28 -0.93 1.62
CA ALA A 56 -8.39 -1.17 0.18
C ALA A 56 -7.20 -1.98 -0.39
N LEU A 57 -5.98 -1.73 0.10
CA LEU A 57 -4.80 -2.52 -0.24
C LEU A 57 -4.91 -3.97 0.27
N MET A 58 -5.39 -4.17 1.50
CA MET A 58 -5.52 -5.49 2.11
C MET A 58 -6.65 -6.31 1.49
N SER A 59 -7.76 -5.66 1.13
CA SER A 59 -8.92 -6.29 0.48
C SER A 59 -8.62 -6.75 -0.95
N GLY A 60 -7.56 -6.22 -1.56
CA GLY A 60 -7.19 -6.50 -2.94
C GLY A 60 -8.03 -5.70 -3.94
N GLU A 61 -8.64 -4.58 -3.52
CA GLU A 61 -9.41 -3.69 -4.41
C GLU A 61 -8.59 -3.22 -5.62
N PHE A 62 -7.28 -3.03 -5.41
CA PHE A 62 -6.34 -2.61 -6.46
C PHE A 62 -5.72 -3.77 -7.24
N ALA A 63 -6.06 -5.03 -6.93
CA ALA A 63 -5.60 -6.16 -7.73
C ALA A 63 -6.18 -6.03 -9.15
N PRO A 64 -5.41 -6.33 -10.21
CA PRO A 64 -5.93 -6.30 -11.56
C PRO A 64 -7.17 -7.18 -11.59
N ARG A 65 -8.32 -6.61 -11.97
CA ARG A 65 -9.50 -7.40 -12.32
C ARG A 65 -9.04 -8.33 -13.42
N SER A 66 -8.96 -9.63 -13.15
CA SER A 66 -8.66 -10.63 -14.16
C SER A 66 -9.55 -10.33 -15.36
N THR A 67 -8.96 -9.82 -16.45
CA THR A 67 -9.67 -9.75 -17.72
C THR A 67 -9.74 -11.19 -18.19
N GLU A 68 -10.80 -11.88 -17.76
CA GLU A 68 -11.23 -13.15 -18.32
C GLU A 68 -11.42 -12.93 -19.82
N LYS A 69 -10.73 -13.74 -20.62
CA LYS A 69 -10.77 -13.72 -22.08
C LYS A 69 -11.14 -15.10 -22.56
#